data_AF-A0A3A0W222-F1
#
_entry.id   AF-A0A3A0W222-F1
#
_cell.length_a   1.000
_cell.length_b   1.000
_cell.length_c   1.000
_cell.angle_alpha   90.00
_cell.angle_beta   90.00
_cell.angle_gamma   90.00
#
_symmetry.space_group_name_H-M   'P 1'
#
loop_
_entity.id
_entity.type
_entity.pdbx_description
1 polymer ?
#
loop_
_entity_poly.entity_id
_entity_poly.type
_entity_poly.pdbx_seq_one_letter_code
_entity_poly.pdbx_strand_id
1 'polypeptide(L)'
;MGIFLIIGLLLPMIYVMQLTKKKQQITWKKTGLAIILSVVGNVIVTLIYQFVQHSAVNVWIALGSSIIVAIVWALLLCGSYAAYQILSNSINK
;
A
#
# COMPACT_ATOMS: atom_id res chain seq x y z
N MET A 1 17.29 5.86 -0.77
CA MET A 1 16.13 5.74 0.15
C MET A 1 14.81 5.56 -0.60
N GLY A 2 14.47 6.40 -1.60
CA GLY A 2 13.15 6.33 -2.27
C GLY A 2 12.80 5.03 -3.01
N ILE A 3 13.76 4.38 -3.67
CA ILE A 3 13.49 3.17 -4.48
C ILE A 3 13.00 1.98 -3.64
N PHE A 4 13.54 1.81 -2.43
CA PHE A 4 13.13 0.72 -1.53
C PHE A 4 11.71 0.91 -1.02
N LEU A 5 11.31 2.15 -0.71
CA LEU A 5 9.92 2.44 -0.36
C LEU A 5 8.98 2.10 -1.53
N ILE A 6 9.35 2.45 -2.76
CA ILE A 6 8.52 2.16 -3.94
C ILE A 6 8.29 0.64 -4.09
N ILE A 7 9.31 -0.19 -3.83
CA ILE A 7 9.19 -1.65 -3.90
C ILE A 7 8.19 -2.19 -2.87
N GLY A 8 8.25 -1.71 -1.62
CA GLY A 8 7.29 -2.12 -0.57
C GLY A 8 5.85 -1.69 -0.88
N LEU A 9 5.71 -0.57 -1.60
CA LEU A 9 4.42 0.03 -1.96
C LEU A 9 3.80 -0.55 -3.24
N LEU A 10 4.52 -1.41 -3.99
CA LEU A 10 3.97 -2.09 -5.17
C LEU A 10 2.96 -3.19 -4.80
N LEU A 11 3.13 -3.84 -3.65
CA LEU A 11 2.22 -4.88 -3.14
C LEU A 11 0.74 -4.45 -3.05
N PRO A 12 0.40 -3.35 -2.34
CA PRO A 12 -0.99 -2.86 -2.30
C PRO A 12 -1.48 -2.40 -3.67
N MET A 13 -0.60 -1.83 -4.51
CA MET A 13 -0.96 -1.41 -5.87
C MET A 13 -1.40 -2.61 -6.72
N ILE A 14 -0.62 -3.70 -6.71
CA ILE A 14 -0.95 -4.95 -7.43
C ILE A 14 -2.28 -5.51 -6.92
N TYR A 15 -2.49 -5.51 -5.60
CA TYR A 15 -3.73 -5.99 -5.00
C TYR A 15 -4.97 -5.20 -5.47
N VAL A 16 -4.89 -3.87 -5.47
CA VAL A 16 -5.96 -3.00 -5.98
C VAL A 16 -6.16 -3.20 -7.50
N MET A 17 -5.08 -3.40 -8.27
CA MET A 17 -5.17 -3.70 -9.70
C MET A 17 -5.87 -5.04 -9.97
N GLN A 18 -5.62 -6.06 -9.17
CA GLN A 18 -6.32 -7.35 -9.27
C GLN A 18 -7.81 -7.22 -8.95
N LEU A 19 -8.16 -6.39 -7.96
CA LEU A 19 -9.56 -6.07 -7.66
C LEU A 19 -10.25 -5.35 -8.82
N THR A 20 -9.52 -4.46 -9.47
CA THR A 20 -9.96 -3.75 -10.67
C THR A 20 -10.26 -4.69 -11.82
N LYS A 21 -9.31 -5.57 -12.15
CA LYS A 21 -9.47 -6.56 -13.23
C LYS A 21 -10.67 -7.49 -13.00
N LYS A 22 -10.95 -7.82 -11.74
CA LYS A 22 -12.11 -8.65 -11.38
C LYS A 22 -13.43 -7.89 -11.30
N LYS A 23 -13.47 -6.59 -11.66
CA LYS A 23 -14.64 -5.68 -11.56
C LYS A 23 -15.35 -5.75 -10.20
N GLN A 24 -14.63 -6.08 -9.13
CA GLN A 24 -15.25 -6.21 -7.83
C GLN A 24 -15.32 -4.85 -7.15
N GLN A 25 -16.45 -4.55 -6.52
CA GLN A 25 -16.57 -3.35 -5.71
C GLN A 25 -15.57 -3.38 -4.55
N ILE A 26 -14.89 -2.25 -4.34
CA ILE A 26 -14.10 -2.04 -3.14
C ILE A 26 -15.07 -1.96 -1.96
N THR A 27 -15.00 -2.99 -1.12
CA THR A 27 -15.69 -3.08 0.17
C THR A 27 -14.67 -2.82 1.27
N TRP A 28 -15.12 -2.28 2.41
CA TRP A 28 -14.28 -2.01 3.58
C TRP A 28 -13.39 -3.19 4.01
N LYS A 29 -13.88 -4.43 3.86
CA LYS A 29 -13.10 -5.65 4.13
C LYS A 29 -11.85 -5.78 3.25
N LYS A 30 -11.94 -5.39 1.99
CA LYS A 30 -10.85 -5.49 1.02
C LYS A 30 -9.86 -4.35 1.16
N THR A 31 -10.34 -3.17 1.52
CA THR A 31 -9.50 -2.04 1.93
C THR A 31 -8.64 -2.43 3.13
N GLY A 32 -9.23 -3.08 4.14
CA GLY A 32 -8.47 -3.61 5.28
C GLY A 32 -7.38 -4.60 4.86
N LEU A 33 -7.71 -5.51 3.94
CA LEU A 33 -6.73 -6.49 3.43
C LEU A 33 -5.59 -5.82 2.65
N ALA A 34 -5.89 -4.79 1.85
CA ALA A 34 -4.89 -3.99 1.14
C ALA A 34 -3.95 -3.26 2.11
N ILE A 35 -4.48 -2.70 3.19
CA ILE A 35 -3.69 -2.04 4.25
C ILE A 35 -2.77 -3.07 4.91
N ILE A 36 -3.28 -4.24 5.30
CA ILE A 36 -2.46 -5.30 5.91
C ILE A 36 -1.35 -5.73 4.96
N LEU A 37 -1.66 -5.97 3.68
CA LEU A 37 -0.66 -6.33 2.67
C LEU A 37 0.42 -5.25 2.51
N SER A 38 0.01 -3.97 2.51
CA SER A 38 0.92 -2.84 2.43
C SER A 38 1.84 -2.78 3.65
N VAL A 39 1.29 -2.96 4.85
CA VAL A 39 2.07 -2.90 6.09
C VAL A 39 3.08 -4.04 6.12
N VAL A 40 2.65 -5.28 5.83
CA VAL A 40 3.54 -6.44 5.80
C VAL A 40 4.65 -6.27 4.76
N GLY A 41 4.30 -5.86 3.53
CA GLY A 41 5.26 -5.61 2.47
C GLY A 41 6.28 -4.54 2.83
N ASN A 42 5.82 -3.43 3.38
CA ASN A 42 6.71 -2.32 3.73
C ASN A 42 7.61 -2.68 4.93
N VAL A 43 7.09 -3.38 5.94
CA VAL A 43 7.89 -3.85 7.09
C VAL A 43 9.02 -4.77 6.64
N ILE A 44 8.76 -5.74 5.76
CA ILE A 44 9.78 -6.65 5.23
C ILE A 44 10.88 -5.87 4.49
N VAL A 45 10.50 -4.95 3.60
CA VAL A 45 11.47 -4.15 2.84
C VAL A 45 12.28 -3.23 3.76
N THR A 46 11.65 -2.67 4.80
CA THR A 46 12.32 -1.82 5.79
C THR A 46 13.38 -2.62 6.56
N LEU A 47 13.05 -3.85 6.99
CA LEU A 47 14.00 -4.74 7.67
C LEU A 47 15.18 -5.10 6.76
N ILE A 48 14.91 -5.51 5.52
CA ILE A 48 15.97 -5.83 4.54
C ILE A 48 16.88 -4.61 4.33
N TYR A 49 16.30 -3.42 4.18
CA TYR A 49 17.06 -2.18 4.01
C TYR A 49 17.97 -1.90 5.20
N GLN A 50 17.48 -2.13 6.42
CA GLN A 50 18.22 -1.88 7.66
C GLN A 50 19.44 -2.81 7.79
N PHE A 51 19.29 -4.08 7.42
CA PHE A 51 20.39 -5.05 7.35
C PHE A 51 21.42 -4.70 6.27
N VAL A 52 20.95 -4.35 5.06
CA VAL A 52 21.84 -4.05 3.91
C VAL A 52 22.65 -2.77 4.14
N GLN A 53 22.05 -1.74 4.72
CA GLN A 53 22.68 -0.42 4.85
C GLN A 53 23.41 -0.19 6.17
N HIS A 54 23.36 -1.13 7.14
CA HIS A 54 23.89 -0.92 8.49
C HIS A 54 23.52 0.47 9.05
N SER A 55 22.25 0.84 8.85
CA SER A 55 21.80 2.22 9.11
C SER A 55 21.96 2.59 10.59
N ALA A 56 22.56 3.75 10.86
CA ALA A 56 22.66 4.34 12.20
C ALA A 56 21.30 4.81 12.77
N VAL A 57 20.25 4.77 11.95
CA VAL A 57 18.87 5.12 12.35
C VAL A 57 18.28 3.98 13.17
N ASN A 58 17.74 4.34 14.35
CA ASN A 58 17.08 3.40 15.26
C ASN A 58 15.98 2.60 14.53
N VAL A 59 16.07 1.27 14.61
CA VAL A 59 15.16 0.29 14.01
C VAL A 59 13.69 0.57 14.34
N TRP A 60 13.42 0.96 15.59
CA TRP A 60 12.06 1.28 16.04
C TRP A 60 11.45 2.48 15.33
N ILE A 61 12.26 3.51 15.04
CA ILE A 61 11.80 4.71 14.33
C ILE A 61 11.54 4.39 12.86
N ALA A 62 12.44 3.62 12.24
CA ALA A 62 12.27 3.19 10.85
C ALA A 62 10.99 2.36 10.66
N LEU A 63 10.74 1.38 11.55
CA LEU A 63 9.53 0.57 11.54
C LEU A 63 8.26 1.40 11.77
N GLY A 64 8.26 2.30 12.76
CA GLY A 64 7.12 3.17 13.01
C GLY A 64 6.76 4.04 11.80
N SER A 65 7.78 4.63 11.17
CA SER A 65 7.60 5.45 9.97
C SER A 65 7.08 4.63 8.77
N SER A 66 7.57 3.40 8.57
CA SER A 66 7.16 2.57 7.44
C SER A 66 5.73 2.09 7.55
N ILE A 67 5.24 1.82 8.78
CA ILE A 67 3.84 1.47 9.03
C ILE A 67 2.91 2.63 8.68
N ILE A 68 3.23 3.84 9.14
CA ILE A 68 2.41 5.04 8.85
C ILE A 68 2.34 5.29 7.34
N VAL A 69 3.50 5.26 6.66
CA VAL A 69 3.56 5.44 5.21
C VAL A 69 2.74 4.36 4.49
N ALA A 70 2.84 3.09 4.90
CA ALA A 70 2.09 2.00 4.31
C ALA A 70 0.56 2.18 4.46
N ILE A 71 0.10 2.59 5.64
CA ILE A 71 -1.33 2.82 5.90
C ILE A 71 -1.85 3.98 5.06
N VAL A 72 -1.16 5.12 5.10
CA VAL A 72 -1.54 6.31 4.32
C VAL A 72 -1.61 5.96 2.83
N TRP A 73 -0.64 5.20 2.34
CA TRP A 73 -0.58 4.88 0.92
C TRP A 73 -1.64 3.87 0.47
N ALA A 74 -1.91 2.85 1.28
CA ALA A 74 -3.00 1.92 1.03
C ALA A 74 -4.37 2.62 1.03
N LEU A 75 -4.60 3.56 1.96
CA LEU A 75 -5.83 4.36 1.99
C LEU A 75 -5.97 5.24 0.75
N LEU A 76 -4.89 5.89 0.32
CA LEU A 76 -4.89 6.76 -0.85
C LEU A 76 -5.17 5.97 -2.14
N LEU A 77 -4.55 4.79 -2.29
CA LEU A 77 -4.82 3.87 -3.40
C LEU A 77 -6.27 3.38 -3.40
N CYS A 78 -6.78 2.89 -2.28
CA CYS A 78 -8.18 2.44 -2.19
C CYS A 78 -9.17 3.58 -2.41
N GLY A 79 -8.89 4.78 -1.89
CA GLY A 79 -9.71 5.97 -2.08
C GLY A 79 -9.76 6.42 -3.54
N SER A 80 -8.60 6.49 -4.20
CA SER A 80 -8.51 6.81 -5.64
C SER A 80 -9.30 5.82 -6.49
N TYR A 81 -9.26 4.54 -6.14
CA TYR A 81 -10.01 3.51 -6.85
C TYR A 81 -11.51 3.62 -6.61
N ALA A 82 -11.94 3.90 -5.37
CA ALA A 82 -13.35 4.12 -5.07
C ALA A 82 -13.90 5.31 -5.87
N ALA A 83 -13.15 6.41 -5.95
CA ALA A 83 -13.48 7.56 -6.78
C ALA A 83 -13.58 7.19 -8.27
N TYR A 84 -12.62 6.42 -8.79
CA TYR A 84 -12.64 5.94 -10.18
C TYR A 84 -13.85 5.04 -10.47
N GLN A 85 -14.22 4.18 -9.52
CA GLN A 85 -15.36 3.29 -9.65
C GLN A 85 -16.68 4.08 -9.68
N ILE A 86 -16.82 5.12 -8.84
CA ILE A 86 -17.98 6.02 -8.86
C ILE A 86 -18.07 6.76 -10.20
N LEU A 87 -16.95 7.31 -10.67
CA LEU A 87 -16.90 8.07 -11.92
C LEU A 87 -17.20 7.18 -13.14
N SER A 88 -16.60 5.99 -13.21
CA SER A 88 -16.84 5.02 -14.30
C SER A 88 -18.29 4.52 -14.33
N ASN A 89 -18.92 4.38 -13.17
CA ASN A 89 -20.34 3.99 -13.07
C ASN A 89 -21.28 5.16 -13.43
N SER A 90 -20.84 6.40 -13.23
CA SER A 90 -21.58 7.61 -13.64
C SER A 90 -21.50 7.89 -15.14
N ILE A 91 -20.41 7.51 -15.81
CA ILE A 91 -20.19 7.72 -17.25
C ILE A 91 -20.91 6.66 -18.11
N ASN A 92 -21.19 5.47 -17.55
CA ASN A 92 -21.92 4.40 -18.24
C ASN A 92 -23.45 4.44 -17.99
N LYS A 93 -23.98 5.53 -17.43
CA LYS A 93 -25.41 5.79 -17.27
C LYS A 93 -25.87 6.79 -18.31
#